data_AF-A0A925G6T0-F1
#
_entry.id   AF-A0A925G6T0-F1
#
_cell.length_a   1.000
_cell.length_b   1.000
_cell.length_c   1.000
_cell.angle_alpha   90.00
_cell.angle_beta   90.00
_cell.angle_gamma   90.00
#
_symmetry.space_group_name_H-M   'P 1'
#
loop_
_entity.id
_entity.type
_entity.pdbx_description
1 polymer ?
#
loop_
_entity_poly.entity_id
_entity_poly.type
_entity_poly.pdbx_seq_one_letter_code
_entity_poly.pdbx_strand_id
1 'polypeptide(L)'
;RSIALLSYRNYETYANSQQEIDTEKFDDFKASSYQNYQGDKLVNRFNAYSYWYLSKAMDSHNVGRKRGSIPDALKRVEATTLVIGISSDLLFPPAEQRLLAEKIPGASYLEIDSYYGHDGFLIETGILTYEIIKFLKSSSSENPFIHLNKVV
;
A
#
# COMPACT_ATOMS: atom_id res chain seq x y z
N ARG A 1 -14.78 5.48 -8.04
CA ARG A 1 -13.51 4.86 -7.62
C ARG A 1 -12.62 4.47 -8.80
N SER A 2 -13.08 4.49 -10.05
CA SER A 2 -12.28 4.11 -11.23
C SER A 2 -10.89 4.78 -11.27
N ILE A 3 -10.80 6.04 -10.87
CA ILE A 3 -9.54 6.78 -10.74
C ILE A 3 -8.55 6.14 -9.75
N ALA A 4 -9.01 5.58 -8.62
CA ALA A 4 -8.13 4.92 -7.66
C ALA A 4 -7.56 3.59 -8.18
N LEU A 5 -8.29 2.90 -9.08
CA LEU A 5 -7.77 1.70 -9.76
C LEU A 5 -6.58 2.05 -10.67
N LEU A 6 -6.50 3.28 -11.17
CA LEU A 6 -5.37 3.77 -11.95
C LEU A 6 -4.12 4.01 -11.07
N SER A 7 -4.30 4.21 -9.76
CA SER A 7 -3.19 4.41 -8.82
C SER A 7 -2.79 3.14 -8.07
N TYR A 8 -3.64 2.11 -8.02
CA TYR A 8 -3.31 0.85 -7.36
C TYR A 8 -2.29 0.02 -8.14
N ARG A 9 -2.34 0.13 -9.46
CA ARG A 9 -1.36 -0.44 -10.38
C ARG A 9 -0.53 0.68 -10.98
N ASN A 10 0.73 0.41 -11.30
CA ASN A 10 1.53 1.37 -12.05
C ASN A 10 1.12 1.40 -13.54
N TYR A 11 1.61 2.42 -14.24
CA TYR A 11 1.35 2.65 -15.65
C TYR A 11 1.67 1.44 -16.52
N GLU A 12 2.83 0.83 -16.31
CA GLU A 12 3.30 -0.28 -17.11
C GLU A 12 2.39 -1.50 -16.98
N THR A 13 1.97 -1.83 -15.75
CA THR A 13 1.08 -2.98 -15.50
C THR A 13 -0.25 -2.81 -16.21
N TYR A 14 -0.76 -1.59 -16.20
CA TYR A 14 -2.02 -1.27 -16.84
C TYR A 14 -1.89 -1.32 -18.36
N ALA A 15 -0.81 -0.74 -18.91
CA ALA A 15 -0.51 -0.78 -20.33
C ALA A 15 -0.36 -2.22 -20.86
N ASN A 16 0.34 -3.08 -20.12
CA ASN A 16 0.56 -4.47 -20.52
C ASN A 16 -0.70 -5.33 -20.39
N SER A 17 -1.46 -5.19 -19.29
CA SER A 17 -2.61 -6.06 -19.06
C SER A 17 -3.88 -5.63 -19.79
N GLN A 18 -4.03 -4.34 -20.10
CA GLN A 18 -5.23 -3.77 -20.73
C GLN A 18 -4.96 -3.22 -22.13
N GLN A 19 -3.89 -3.67 -22.79
CA GLN A 19 -3.50 -3.21 -24.13
C GLN A 19 -4.60 -3.46 -25.17
N GLU A 20 -4.91 -2.42 -25.94
CA GLU A 20 -5.80 -2.53 -27.10
C GLU A 20 -5.00 -2.91 -28.34
N ILE A 21 -5.56 -3.81 -29.14
CA ILE A 21 -4.94 -4.30 -30.38
C ILE A 21 -5.53 -3.57 -31.60
N ASP A 22 -6.82 -3.25 -31.53
CA ASP A 22 -7.52 -2.53 -32.58
C ASP A 22 -7.24 -1.03 -32.51
N THR A 23 -6.54 -0.50 -33.52
CA THR A 23 -6.14 0.91 -33.60
C THR A 23 -7.25 1.83 -34.07
N GLU A 24 -8.31 1.29 -34.68
CA GLU A 24 -9.45 2.06 -35.21
C GLU A 24 -10.60 2.16 -34.20
N LYS A 25 -10.38 1.67 -32.98
CA LYS A 25 -11.39 1.61 -31.94
C LYS A 25 -11.60 2.97 -31.27
N PHE A 26 -12.86 3.40 -31.17
CA PHE A 26 -13.25 4.69 -30.59
C PHE A 26 -13.97 4.59 -29.23
N ASP A 27 -14.46 3.42 -28.81
CA ASP A 27 -15.10 3.17 -27.51
C ASP A 27 -14.84 1.75 -26.97
N ASP A 28 -15.52 1.33 -25.89
CA ASP A 28 -15.48 -0.04 -25.35
C ASP A 28 -14.09 -0.64 -25.11
N PHE A 29 -13.16 0.22 -24.69
CA PHE A 29 -11.78 -0.16 -24.39
C PHE A 29 -11.70 -1.23 -23.30
N LYS A 30 -10.74 -2.15 -23.42
CA LYS A 30 -10.47 -3.18 -22.41
C LYS A 30 -10.26 -2.58 -21.02
N ALA A 31 -9.50 -1.50 -20.95
CA ALA A 31 -9.29 -0.71 -19.73
C ALA A 31 -10.60 -0.28 -19.05
N SER A 32 -11.55 0.25 -19.82
CA SER A 32 -12.86 0.70 -19.33
C SER A 32 -13.69 -0.50 -18.84
N SER A 33 -13.72 -1.58 -19.62
CA SER A 33 -14.41 -2.83 -19.26
C SER A 33 -13.85 -3.42 -17.96
N TYR A 34 -12.53 -3.47 -17.80
CA TYR A 34 -11.88 -3.92 -16.57
C TYR A 34 -12.24 -3.04 -15.36
N GLN A 35 -12.23 -1.71 -15.52
CA GLN A 35 -12.62 -0.79 -14.44
C GLN A 35 -14.08 -0.98 -14.02
N ASN A 36 -14.98 -1.17 -14.99
CA ASN A 36 -16.39 -1.45 -14.72
C ASN A 36 -16.55 -2.76 -13.95
N TYR A 37 -15.90 -3.83 -14.40
CA TYR A 37 -15.92 -5.12 -13.73
C TYR A 37 -15.40 -5.04 -12.28
N GLN A 38 -14.28 -4.35 -12.03
CA GLN A 38 -13.77 -4.15 -10.67
C GLN A 38 -14.71 -3.30 -9.82
N GLY A 39 -15.41 -2.33 -10.43
CA GLY A 39 -16.46 -1.55 -9.80
C GLY A 39 -17.63 -2.41 -9.34
N ASP A 40 -18.17 -3.23 -10.23
CA ASP A 40 -19.29 -4.14 -9.93
C ASP A 40 -18.90 -5.13 -8.82
N LYS A 41 -17.69 -5.70 -8.91
CA LYS A 41 -17.17 -6.59 -7.87
C LYS A 41 -17.08 -5.90 -6.50
N LEU A 42 -16.75 -4.61 -6.44
CA LEU A 42 -16.72 -3.84 -5.20
C LEU A 42 -18.12 -3.58 -4.66
N VAL A 43 -19.05 -3.11 -5.50
CA VAL A 43 -20.45 -2.81 -5.11
C VAL A 43 -21.11 -4.06 -4.51
N ASN A 44 -20.85 -5.24 -5.07
CA ASN A 44 -21.41 -6.49 -4.60
C ASN A 44 -20.84 -7.00 -3.26
N ARG A 45 -19.74 -6.41 -2.76
CA ARG A 45 -19.07 -6.88 -1.52
C ARG A 45 -18.80 -5.80 -0.49
N PHE A 46 -19.19 -4.55 -0.75
CA PHE A 46 -18.85 -3.43 0.13
C PHE A 46 -19.96 -2.39 0.19
N ASN A 47 -20.23 -1.92 1.40
CA ASN A 47 -21.27 -0.91 1.65
C ASN A 47 -20.78 0.50 1.26
N ALA A 48 -21.61 1.26 0.55
CA ALA A 48 -21.26 2.60 0.07
C ALA A 48 -21.06 3.63 1.18
N TYR A 49 -21.81 3.54 2.29
CA TYR A 49 -21.62 4.44 3.44
C TYR A 49 -20.33 4.11 4.20
N SER A 50 -20.06 2.82 4.44
CA SER A 50 -18.78 2.39 5.02
C SER A 50 -17.60 2.87 4.18
N TYR A 51 -17.73 2.74 2.85
CA TYR A 51 -16.74 3.25 1.92
C TYR A 51 -16.52 4.76 2.10
N TRP A 52 -17.59 5.55 2.10
CA TRP A 52 -17.51 7.00 2.25
C TRP A 52 -16.84 7.40 3.56
N TYR A 53 -17.21 6.76 4.67
CA TYR A 53 -16.58 7.01 5.97
C TYR A 53 -15.09 6.68 5.98
N LEU A 54 -14.69 5.54 5.40
CA LEU A 54 -13.26 5.18 5.31
C LEU A 54 -12.48 6.13 4.42
N SER A 55 -13.05 6.56 3.29
CA SER A 55 -12.43 7.59 2.43
C SER A 55 -12.28 8.91 3.17
N LYS A 56 -13.28 9.35 3.94
CA LYS A 56 -13.15 10.54 4.79
C LYS A 56 -12.07 10.40 5.85
N ALA A 57 -11.94 9.21 6.46
CA ALA A 57 -10.87 8.94 7.40
C ALA A 57 -9.49 9.06 6.72
N MET A 58 -9.33 8.46 5.54
CA MET A 58 -8.10 8.57 4.73
C MET A 58 -7.80 10.02 4.33
N ASP A 59 -8.76 10.75 3.76
CA ASP A 59 -8.60 12.17 3.36
C ASP A 59 -8.18 13.05 4.54
N SER A 60 -8.64 12.71 5.74
CA SER A 60 -8.34 13.45 6.97
C SER A 60 -7.05 12.99 7.67
N HIS A 61 -6.36 11.95 7.17
CA HIS A 61 -5.19 11.39 7.81
C HIS A 61 -4.08 12.44 7.91
N ASN A 62 -3.64 12.73 9.13
CA ASN A 62 -2.53 13.65 9.40
C ASN A 62 -1.95 13.36 10.78
N VAL A 63 -0.78 12.73 10.83
CA VAL A 63 -0.10 12.38 12.08
C VAL A 63 0.39 13.60 12.87
N GLY A 64 0.65 14.73 12.20
CA GLY A 64 1.08 15.98 12.82
C GLY A 64 -0.06 16.77 13.49
N ARG A 65 -1.32 16.38 13.27
CA ARG A 65 -2.50 17.08 13.80
C ARG A 65 -2.42 17.19 15.33
N LYS A 66 -2.40 18.43 15.84
CA LYS A 66 -2.25 18.75 17.28
C LYS A 66 -0.93 18.22 17.89
N ARG A 67 0.09 17.96 17.07
CA ARG A 67 1.40 17.43 17.51
C ARG A 67 2.58 18.27 16.98
N GLY A 68 2.33 19.50 16.52
CA GLY A 68 3.32 20.38 15.91
C GLY A 68 3.35 20.16 14.40
N SER A 69 4.35 19.45 13.91
CA SER A 69 4.51 19.04 12.51
C SER A 69 4.47 17.51 12.35
N ILE A 70 4.47 17.03 11.11
CA ILE A 70 4.64 15.58 10.83
C ILE A 70 5.97 15.07 11.41
N PRO A 71 7.14 15.69 11.16
CA PRO A 71 8.39 15.29 11.81
C PRO A 71 8.34 15.28 13.34
N ASP A 72 7.70 16.27 13.97
CA ASP A 72 7.59 16.32 15.44
C ASP A 72 6.71 15.21 16.01
N ALA A 73 5.71 14.76 15.25
CA ALA A 73 4.88 13.63 15.63
C ALA A 73 5.62 12.30 15.45
N LEU A 74 6.35 12.13 14.34
CA LEU A 74 7.11 10.92 14.04
C LEU A 74 8.23 10.65 15.04
N LYS A 75 8.88 11.72 15.56
CA LYS A 75 9.88 11.61 16.62
C LYS A 75 9.37 11.06 17.95
N ARG A 76 8.05 11.05 18.16
CA ARG A 76 7.40 10.54 19.38
C ARG A 76 7.07 9.04 19.30
N VAL A 77 7.35 8.39 18.18
CA VAL A 77 7.12 6.96 18.04
C VAL A 77 8.17 6.22 18.87
N GLU A 78 7.70 5.53 19.92
CA GLU A 78 8.54 4.71 20.81
C GLU A 78 8.61 3.24 20.35
N ALA A 79 7.71 2.83 19.46
CA ALA A 79 7.68 1.46 18.94
C ALA A 79 8.86 1.21 17.99
N THR A 80 9.51 0.05 18.13
CA THR A 80 10.43 -0.45 17.10
C THR A 80 9.67 -0.53 15.79
N THR A 81 10.20 0.13 14.76
CA THR A 81 9.46 0.35 13.50
C THR A 81 10.23 -0.17 12.29
N LEU A 82 9.56 -0.99 11.49
CA LEU A 82 9.96 -1.32 10.12
C LEU A 82 9.04 -0.55 9.17
N VAL A 83 9.63 0.26 8.29
CA VAL A 83 8.93 0.93 7.20
C VAL A 83 9.23 0.20 5.91
N ILE A 84 8.19 -0.24 5.20
CA ILE A 84 8.29 -0.93 3.92
C ILE A 84 7.65 -0.05 2.84
N GLY A 85 8.42 0.26 1.79
CA GLY A 85 7.92 0.90 0.57
C GLY A 85 7.92 -0.07 -0.62
N ILE A 86 7.07 0.19 -1.62
CA ILE A 86 7.10 -0.49 -2.91
C ILE A 86 7.62 0.49 -3.97
N SER A 87 8.67 0.13 -4.69
CA SER A 87 9.39 1.03 -5.63
C SER A 87 8.47 1.71 -6.65
N SER A 88 7.44 0.99 -7.11
CA SER A 88 6.50 1.45 -8.15
C SER A 88 5.15 1.94 -7.62
N ASP A 89 4.99 2.13 -6.30
CA ASP A 89 3.75 2.66 -5.73
C ASP A 89 3.51 4.12 -6.16
N LEU A 90 2.36 4.37 -6.79
CA LEU A 90 1.94 5.71 -7.21
C LEU A 90 0.97 6.36 -6.21
N LEU A 91 0.35 5.57 -5.33
CA LEU A 91 -0.62 6.05 -4.35
C LEU A 91 0.06 6.51 -3.06
N PHE A 92 1.09 5.77 -2.61
CA PHE A 92 1.92 6.11 -1.45
C PHE A 92 3.40 5.98 -1.85
N PRO A 93 3.96 7.00 -2.52
CA PRO A 93 5.25 6.91 -3.19
C PRO A 93 6.42 6.70 -2.22
N PRO A 94 7.48 5.95 -2.60
CA PRO A 94 8.65 5.64 -1.74
C PRO A 94 9.27 6.82 -0.99
N ALA A 95 9.22 8.03 -1.57
CA ALA A 95 9.70 9.24 -0.93
C ALA A 95 9.00 9.51 0.43
N GLU A 96 7.70 9.20 0.53
CA GLU A 96 6.94 9.36 1.77
C GLU A 96 7.31 8.29 2.81
N GLN A 97 7.58 7.04 2.39
CA GLN A 97 8.05 6.01 3.32
C GLN A 97 9.48 6.28 3.81
N ARG A 98 10.37 6.77 2.95
CA ARG A 98 11.71 7.21 3.38
C ARG A 98 11.62 8.33 4.41
N LEU A 99 10.71 9.29 4.23
CA LEU A 99 10.45 10.33 5.24
C LEU A 99 10.02 9.73 6.59
N LEU A 100 9.15 8.70 6.60
CA LEU A 100 8.76 8.02 7.84
C LEU A 100 10.00 7.40 8.52
N ALA A 101 10.79 6.64 7.78
CA ALA A 101 11.97 5.97 8.32
C ALA A 101 13.04 6.96 8.83
N GLU A 102 13.22 8.09 8.15
CA GLU A 102 14.17 9.13 8.56
C GLU A 102 13.76 9.87 9.83
N LYS A 103 12.45 10.00 10.11
CA LYS A 103 11.94 10.80 11.23
C LYS A 103 11.53 9.97 12.44
N ILE A 104 11.28 8.68 12.28
CA ILE A 104 11.02 7.76 13.38
C ILE A 104 12.37 7.28 13.96
N PRO A 105 12.67 7.55 15.25
CA PRO A 105 13.93 7.14 15.85
C PRO A 105 14.12 5.62 15.81
N GLY A 106 15.25 5.17 15.28
CA GLY A 106 15.58 3.74 15.21
C GLY A 106 14.76 2.93 14.20
N ALA A 107 13.99 3.59 13.31
CA ALA A 107 13.28 2.87 12.26
C ALA A 107 14.24 2.24 11.23
N SER A 108 13.86 1.06 10.75
CA SER A 108 14.49 0.42 9.58
C SER A 108 13.65 0.67 8.33
N TYR A 109 14.31 0.85 7.19
CA TYR A 109 13.65 1.02 5.90
C TYR A 109 13.97 -0.17 4.98
N LEU A 110 12.94 -0.69 4.33
CA LEU A 110 13.02 -1.67 3.25
C LEU A 110 12.23 -1.16 2.05
N GLU A 111 12.81 -1.23 0.87
CA GLU A 111 12.12 -0.96 -0.38
C GLU A 111 12.03 -2.26 -1.18
N ILE A 112 10.82 -2.69 -1.53
CA ILE A 112 10.58 -3.87 -2.35
C ILE A 112 10.44 -3.39 -3.80
N ASP A 113 11.28 -3.93 -4.67
CA ASP A 113 11.08 -3.76 -6.10
C ASP A 113 9.97 -4.69 -6.57
N SER A 114 8.81 -4.10 -6.91
CA SER A 114 7.65 -4.86 -7.36
C SER A 114 7.01 -4.18 -8.54
N TYR A 115 6.62 -4.99 -9.51
CA TYR A 115 5.90 -4.53 -10.68
C TYR A 115 4.44 -4.20 -10.39
N TYR A 116 3.87 -4.58 -9.24
CA TYR A 116 2.43 -4.48 -9.00
C TYR A 116 1.95 -3.12 -8.51
N GLY A 117 2.84 -2.12 -8.36
CA GLY A 117 2.48 -0.83 -7.79
C GLY A 117 2.06 -0.97 -6.32
N HIS A 118 1.06 -0.20 -5.90
CA HIS A 118 0.50 -0.29 -4.56
C HIS A 118 0.09 -1.74 -4.22
N ASP A 119 -0.54 -2.47 -5.14
CA ASP A 119 -0.97 -3.86 -4.91
C ASP A 119 0.21 -4.80 -4.54
N GLY A 120 1.47 -4.39 -4.72
CA GLY A 120 2.66 -5.11 -4.24
C GLY A 120 2.59 -5.51 -2.76
N PHE A 121 1.98 -4.69 -1.90
CA PHE A 121 1.83 -5.06 -0.47
C PHE A 121 0.89 -6.26 -0.24
N LEU A 122 0.04 -6.60 -1.21
CA LEU A 122 -0.85 -7.78 -1.17
C LEU A 122 -0.26 -8.98 -1.91
N ILE A 123 0.60 -8.73 -2.90
CA ILE A 123 1.09 -9.76 -3.83
C ILE A 123 2.45 -10.32 -3.42
N GLU A 124 3.35 -9.49 -2.91
CA GLU A 124 4.74 -9.88 -2.57
C GLU A 124 4.84 -10.60 -1.21
N THR A 125 3.91 -11.54 -0.96
CA THR A 125 3.72 -12.16 0.35
C THR A 125 4.96 -12.91 0.86
N GLY A 126 5.75 -13.51 -0.03
CA GLY A 126 6.99 -14.20 0.33
C GLY A 126 8.05 -13.27 0.91
N ILE A 127 8.35 -12.17 0.22
CA ILE A 127 9.33 -11.16 0.64
C ILE A 127 8.84 -10.46 1.92
N LEU A 128 7.57 -10.03 1.94
CA LEU A 128 6.95 -9.38 3.10
C LEU A 128 7.01 -10.29 4.33
N THR A 129 6.64 -11.56 4.19
CA THR A 129 6.66 -12.52 5.31
C THR A 129 8.08 -12.71 5.83
N TYR A 130 9.06 -12.89 4.95
CA TYR A 130 10.45 -13.07 5.34
C TYR A 130 10.98 -11.86 6.13
N GLU A 131 10.79 -10.64 5.61
CA GLU A 131 11.33 -9.43 6.22
C GLU A 131 10.60 -9.05 7.52
N ILE A 132 9.28 -9.25 7.59
CA ILE A 132 8.51 -9.08 8.83
C ILE A 132 9.00 -10.08 9.90
N ILE A 133 9.16 -11.37 9.57
CA ILE A 133 9.63 -12.37 10.53
C ILE A 133 11.04 -12.03 11.02
N LYS A 134 11.93 -11.63 10.11
CA LYS A 134 13.30 -11.23 10.45
C LYS A 134 13.31 -10.03 11.40
N PHE A 135 12.49 -9.01 11.13
CA PHE A 135 12.34 -7.83 11.97
C PHE A 135 11.77 -8.16 13.37
N LEU A 136 10.76 -9.03 13.43
CA LEU A 136 10.21 -9.47 14.72
C LEU A 136 11.25 -10.25 15.52
N LYS A 137 12.04 -11.13 14.89
CA LYS A 137 13.11 -11.89 15.57
C LYS A 137 14.24 -11.00 16.09
N SER A 138 14.67 -10.00 15.31
CA SER A 138 15.71 -9.06 15.77
C SER A 138 15.26 -8.15 16.91
N SER A 139 13.94 -7.90 17.01
CA SER A 139 13.35 -7.08 18.07
C SER A 139 13.05 -7.88 19.35
N SER A 140 13.05 -9.22 19.29
CA SER A 140 12.60 -10.11 20.37
C SER A 140 13.76 -10.69 21.20
N SER A 141 14.89 -9.99 21.34
CA SER A 141 16.01 -10.45 22.18
C SER A 141 15.67 -10.68 23.66
N GLU A 142 14.44 -10.37 24.10
CA GLU A 142 13.93 -10.67 25.45
C GLU A 142 12.79 -11.71 25.51
N ASN A 143 12.28 -12.24 24.38
CA ASN A 143 11.24 -13.28 24.43
C ASN A 143 11.29 -14.24 23.21
N PRO A 144 11.76 -15.49 23.36
CA PRO A 144 12.13 -16.34 22.24
C PRO A 144 10.94 -17.01 21.52
N PHE A 145 9.69 -16.76 21.92
CA PHE A 145 8.52 -17.46 21.38
C PHE A 145 7.62 -16.53 20.57
N ILE A 146 7.82 -16.52 19.25
CA ILE A 146 6.85 -15.96 18.29
C ILE A 146 5.95 -17.11 17.81
N HIS A 147 4.75 -17.23 18.38
CA HIS A 147 3.72 -18.13 17.86
C HIS A 147 3.04 -17.50 16.65
N LEU A 148 3.43 -17.92 15.43
CA LEU A 148 2.71 -17.61 14.21
C LEU A 148 1.64 -18.69 13.99
N ASN A 149 0.39 -18.33 14.26
CA ASN A 149 -0.73 -19.19 13.90
C ASN A 149 -0.86 -19.21 12.37
N LYS A 150 -0.92 -20.41 11.79
CA LYS A 150 -1.25 -20.59 10.38
C LYS A 150 -2.69 -20.12 10.19
N VAL A 151 -2.90 -19.02 9.47
CA VAL A 151 -4.24 -18.66 8.99
C VAL A 151 -4.53 -19.64 7.86
N VAL A 152 -5.43 -20.61 8.13
CA VAL A 152 -5.94 -21.58 7.15
C VAL A 152 -7.01 -20.92 6.30
#